data_AF-A0A5Q4G2R4-F1
#
_entry.id   AF-A0A5Q4G2R4-F1
#
_cell.length_a   1.000
_cell.length_b   1.000
_cell.length_c   1.000
_cell.angle_alpha   90.00
_cell.angle_beta   90.00
_cell.angle_gamma   90.00
#
_symmetry.space_group_name_H-M   'P 1'
#
loop_
_entity.id
_entity.type
_entity.pdbx_description
1 polymer ?
#
loop_
_entity_poly.entity_id
_entity_poly.type
_entity_poly.pdbx_seq_one_letter_code
_entity_poly.pdbx_strand_id
1 'polypeptide(L)'
;MDTLNRKTINFDHADTSVVAPFLDEGSAEHAALERIAGERLASDSAELRALVLLGVGRVREALLEDAYNDAVDAGDFDDTRTFVEQTTSARRRRRASA
;
A
#
# COMPACT_ATOMS: atom_id res chain seq x y z
N MET A 1 -20.94 1.21 -23.76
CA MET A 1 -19.71 1.26 -22.96
C MET A 1 -19.91 2.37 -21.97
N ASP A 2 -19.96 2.02 -20.69
CA ASP A 2 -20.34 2.98 -19.65
C ASP A 2 -19.10 3.70 -19.17
N THR A 3 -19.11 5.03 -19.37
CA THR A 3 -18.15 5.97 -18.81
C THR A 3 -18.76 6.55 -17.54
N LEU A 4 -18.04 6.47 -16.43
CA LEU A 4 -18.49 7.08 -15.18
C LEU A 4 -18.12 8.57 -15.18
N ASN A 5 -19.10 9.41 -14.86
CA ASN A 5 -18.89 10.84 -14.65
C ASN A 5 -19.07 11.17 -13.17
N ARG A 6 -18.04 11.76 -12.56
CA ARG A 6 -18.08 12.28 -11.18
C ARG A 6 -17.58 13.72 -11.18
N LYS A 7 -18.49 14.67 -10.95
CA LYS A 7 -18.24 16.12 -11.04
C LYS A 7 -17.63 16.57 -12.38
N THR A 8 -16.33 16.94 -12.36
CA THR A 8 -15.57 17.45 -13.51
C THR A 8 -14.65 16.39 -14.09
N ILE A 9 -14.64 15.17 -13.53
CA ILE A 9 -13.77 14.08 -13.95
C ILE A 9 -14.61 13.06 -14.70
N ASN A 10 -14.20 12.79 -15.93
CA ASN A 10 -14.74 11.70 -16.75
C ASN A 10 -13.75 10.56 -16.70
N PHE A 11 -14.17 9.43 -16.15
CA PHE A 11 -13.40 8.20 -16.19
C PHE A 11 -13.66 7.52 -17.53
N ASP A 12 -12.59 7.11 -18.20
CA ASP A 12 -12.74 6.24 -19.36
C ASP A 12 -13.25 4.86 -18.92
N HIS A 13 -13.46 3.96 -19.88
CA HIS A 13 -14.00 2.65 -19.57
C HIS A 13 -13.09 1.80 -18.68
N ALA A 14 -11.77 1.89 -18.89
CA ALA A 14 -10.80 1.13 -18.12
C ALA A 14 -10.78 1.63 -16.67
N ASP A 15 -10.70 2.95 -16.49
CA ASP A 15 -10.68 3.58 -15.18
C ASP A 15 -12.00 3.36 -14.43
N THR A 16 -13.13 3.42 -15.13
CA THR A 16 -14.45 3.17 -14.54
C THR A 16 -14.52 1.80 -13.88
N SER A 17 -13.99 0.76 -14.53
CA SER A 17 -14.00 -0.61 -13.98
C SER A 17 -13.17 -0.75 -12.70
N VAL A 18 -12.08 0.02 -12.58
CA VAL A 18 -11.19 0.02 -11.41
C VAL A 18 -11.79 0.82 -10.25
N VAL A 19 -12.42 1.94 -10.56
CA VAL A 19 -12.92 2.88 -9.54
C VAL A 19 -14.32 2.50 -9.04
N ALA A 20 -15.15 1.86 -9.87
CA ALA A 20 -16.54 1.54 -9.52
C ALA A 20 -16.71 0.82 -8.17
N PRO A 21 -15.87 -0.19 -7.79
CA PRO A 21 -15.97 -0.82 -6.49
C PRO A 21 -15.81 0.18 -5.34
N PHE A 22 -14.93 1.17 -5.46
CA PHE A 22 -14.69 2.17 -4.42
C PHE A 22 -15.83 3.19 -4.25
N LEU A 23 -16.75 3.26 -5.21
CA LEU A 23 -17.89 4.18 -5.21
C LEU A 23 -19.22 3.50 -4.87
N ASP A 24 -19.24 2.17 -4.76
CA ASP A 24 -20.41 1.41 -4.34
C ASP A 24 -20.50 1.40 -2.80
N GLU A 25 -21.49 2.08 -2.23
CA GLU A 25 -21.68 2.27 -0.77
C GLU A 25 -21.82 0.96 0.04
N GLY A 26 -21.93 -0.20 -0.62
CA GLY A 26 -21.95 -1.52 0.02
C GLY A 26 -20.66 -2.34 -0.08
N SER A 27 -19.65 -1.86 -0.81
CA SER A 27 -18.46 -2.66 -1.10
C SER A 27 -17.42 -2.64 0.03
N ALA A 28 -16.56 -3.65 0.04
CA ALA A 28 -15.44 -3.69 0.98
C ALA A 28 -14.41 -2.58 0.67
N GLU A 29 -14.27 -2.25 -0.61
CA GLU A 29 -13.41 -1.20 -1.13
C GLU A 29 -13.86 0.19 -0.67
N HIS A 30 -15.16 0.48 -0.70
CA HIS A 30 -15.73 1.74 -0.21
C HIS A 30 -15.52 1.87 1.30
N ALA A 31 -15.77 0.81 2.07
CA ALA A 31 -15.50 0.79 3.51
C ALA A 31 -14.00 0.92 3.85
N ALA A 32 -13.10 0.42 2.99
CA ALA A 32 -11.67 0.67 3.11
C ALA A 32 -11.33 2.14 2.81
N LEU A 33 -11.98 2.74 1.82
CA LEU A 33 -11.79 4.12 1.44
C LEU A 33 -12.23 5.09 2.55
N GLU A 34 -13.37 4.83 3.21
CA GLU A 34 -13.82 5.57 4.40
C GLU A 34 -12.81 5.49 5.54
N ARG A 35 -12.22 4.32 5.79
CA ARG A 35 -11.17 4.15 6.81
C ARG A 35 -9.90 4.95 6.50
N ILE A 36 -9.51 5.01 5.23
CA ILE A 36 -8.36 5.81 4.78
C ILE A 36 -8.64 7.30 4.93
N ALA A 37 -9.84 7.74 4.53
CA ALA A 37 -10.25 9.14 4.64
C ALA A 37 -10.45 9.57 6.10
N GLY A 38 -10.79 8.64 6.98
CA GLY A 38 -11.12 8.91 8.38
C GLY A 38 -12.51 9.53 8.58
N GLU A 39 -13.33 9.56 7.53
CA GLU A 39 -14.67 10.14 7.52
C GLU A 39 -15.59 9.38 6.57
N ARG A 40 -16.91 9.56 6.77
CA ARG A 40 -17.94 9.00 5.89
C ARG A 40 -17.93 9.73 4.54
N LEU A 41 -17.98 8.99 3.45
CA LEU A 41 -17.96 9.57 2.10
C LEU A 41 -19.38 9.93 1.63
N ALA A 42 -19.89 11.06 2.11
CA ALA A 42 -21.26 11.51 1.81
C ALA A 42 -21.39 12.44 0.58
N SER A 43 -20.32 12.60 -0.20
CA SER A 43 -20.35 13.44 -1.42
C SER A 43 -19.29 13.00 -2.43
N ASP A 44 -19.56 13.28 -3.71
CA ASP A 44 -18.62 13.10 -4.82
C ASP A 44 -17.24 13.72 -4.54
N SER A 45 -17.19 14.87 -3.86
CA SER A 45 -15.90 15.50 -3.51
C SER A 45 -15.11 14.70 -2.48
N ALA A 46 -15.82 14.13 -1.51
CA ALA A 46 -15.21 13.32 -0.46
C ALA A 46 -14.69 12.02 -1.07
N GLU A 47 -15.49 11.36 -1.90
CA GLU A 47 -15.08 10.17 -2.67
C GLU A 47 -13.82 10.43 -3.50
N LEU A 48 -13.82 11.51 -4.31
CA LEU A 48 -12.68 11.86 -5.13
C LEU A 48 -11.44 12.20 -4.29
N ARG A 49 -11.58 12.93 -3.19
CA ARG A 49 -10.47 13.22 -2.28
C ARG A 49 -9.90 11.93 -1.70
N ALA A 50 -10.76 11.00 -1.29
CA ALA A 50 -10.34 9.75 -0.70
C ALA A 50 -9.62 8.84 -1.72
N LEU A 51 -10.08 8.80 -2.97
CA LEU A 51 -9.37 8.13 -4.07
C LEU A 51 -7.98 8.73 -4.31
N VAL A 52 -7.85 10.05 -4.24
CA VAL A 52 -6.54 10.72 -4.32
C VAL A 52 -5.65 10.33 -3.15
N LEU A 53 -6.18 10.29 -1.91
CA LEU A 53 -5.42 9.86 -0.74
C LEU A 53 -4.94 8.41 -0.86
N LEU A 54 -5.79 7.51 -1.36
CA LEU A 54 -5.42 6.13 -1.67
C LEU A 54 -4.27 6.09 -2.70
N GLY A 55 -4.38 6.86 -3.79
CA GLY A 55 -3.34 6.96 -4.82
C GLY A 55 -2.01 7.45 -4.24
N VAL A 56 -2.03 8.49 -3.42
CA VAL A 56 -0.83 9.01 -2.72
C VAL A 56 -0.20 7.94 -1.82
N GLY A 57 -1.02 7.18 -1.09
CA GLY A 57 -0.57 6.05 -0.28
C GLY A 57 0.16 4.99 -1.11
N ARG A 58 -0.41 4.59 -2.24
CA ARG A 58 0.19 3.60 -3.15
C ARG A 58 1.49 4.07 -3.78
N VAL A 59 1.56 5.34 -4.20
CA VAL A 59 2.82 5.92 -4.72
C VAL A 59 3.89 5.89 -3.64
N ARG A 60 3.56 6.24 -2.40
CA ARG A 60 4.50 6.18 -1.28
C ARG A 60 4.97 4.76 -0.98
N GLU A 61 4.08 3.77 -1.02
CA GLU A 61 4.44 2.36 -0.84
C GLU A 61 5.38 1.87 -1.94
N ALA A 62 5.09 2.18 -3.21
CA ALA A 62 5.96 1.83 -4.33
C ALA A 62 7.36 2.45 -4.18
N LEU A 63 7.44 3.73 -3.82
CA LEU A 63 8.72 4.40 -3.57
C LEU A 63 9.48 3.79 -2.38
N LEU A 64 8.78 3.31 -1.35
CA LEU A 64 9.39 2.61 -0.22
C LEU A 64 9.90 1.23 -0.64
N GLU A 65 9.17 0.52 -1.49
CA GLU A 65 9.58 -0.76 -2.06
C GLU A 65 10.82 -0.60 -2.94
N ASP A 66 10.84 0.41 -3.82
CA ASP A 66 12.00 0.74 -4.65
C ASP A 66 13.23 1.05 -3.78
N ALA A 67 13.08 1.94 -2.78
CA ALA A 67 14.17 2.27 -1.87
C ALA A 67 14.66 1.07 -1.06
N TYR A 68 13.76 0.14 -0.71
CA TYR A 68 14.13 -1.10 -0.04
C TYR A 68 14.94 -2.01 -0.97
N ASN A 69 14.50 -2.19 -2.21
CA ASN A 69 15.22 -2.99 -3.20
C ASN A 69 16.60 -2.40 -3.49
N ASP A 70 16.70 -1.08 -3.64
CA ASP A 70 17.99 -0.39 -3.84
C ASP A 70 18.94 -0.62 -2.67
N ALA A 71 18.45 -0.57 -1.42
CA ALA A 71 19.25 -0.84 -0.23
C ALA A 71 19.70 -2.31 -0.14
N VAL A 72 18.87 -3.25 -0.60
CA VAL A 72 19.25 -4.67 -0.70
C VAL A 72 20.32 -4.88 -1.76
N ASP A 73 20.15 -4.30 -2.95
CA ASP A 73 21.10 -4.42 -4.07
C ASP A 73 22.45 -3.73 -3.77
N ALA A 74 22.43 -2.64 -2.99
CA ALA A 74 23.63 -1.97 -2.50
C ALA A 74 24.40 -2.77 -1.44
N GLY A 75 23.81 -3.84 -0.90
CA GLY A 75 24.42 -4.64 0.17
C GLY A 75 24.38 -3.97 1.55
N ASP A 76 23.56 -2.94 1.76
CA ASP A 76 23.48 -2.22 3.05
C ASP A 76 23.03 -3.13 4.21
N PHE A 77 22.39 -4.26 3.89
CA PHE A 77 21.97 -5.26 4.85
C PHE A 77 22.95 -6.43 5.05
N ASP A 78 24.10 -6.47 4.34
CA ASP A 78 25.08 -7.56 4.49
C ASP A 78 25.80 -7.53 5.85
N ASP A 79 25.99 -6.35 6.45
CA ASP A 79 26.54 -6.21 7.81
C ASP A 79 25.62 -6.84 8.87
N THR A 80 24.30 -6.76 8.68
CA THR A 80 23.32 -7.42 9.56
C THR A 80 23.32 -8.94 9.43
N ARG A 81 23.66 -9.49 8.26
CA ARG A 81 23.70 -10.95 8.04
C ARG A 81 24.82 -11.60 8.87
N THR A 82 25.99 -10.97 8.87
CA THR A 82 27.15 -11.43 9.64
C THR A 82 26.88 -11.43 11.15
N PHE A 83 26.18 -10.41 11.66
CA PHE A 83 25.79 -10.35 13.08
C PHE A 83 24.74 -11.41 13.46
N VAL A 84 23.75 -11.66 12.60
CA VAL A 84 22.73 -12.71 12.83
C VAL A 84 23.35 -14.11 12.79
N GLU A 85 24.29 -14.36 11.88
CA GLU A 85 25.02 -15.63 11.81
C GLU A 85 25.91 -15.87 13.03
N GLN A 86 26.60 -14.85 13.53
CA GLN A 86 27.42 -14.94 14.75
C GLN A 86 26.56 -15.20 16.00
N THR A 87 25.44 -14.50 16.13
CA THR A 87 24.57 -14.65 17.31
C THR A 87 23.82 -15.97 17.32
N THR A 88 23.37 -16.47 16.16
CA THR A 88 22.71 -17.78 16.04
C THR A 88 23.67 -18.95 16.26
N SER A 89 24.90 -18.88 15.73
CA SER A 89 25.94 -19.88 15.97
C SER A 89 26.42 -19.90 17.43
N ALA A 90 26.55 -18.73 18.07
CA ALA A 90 26.82 -18.64 19.50
C ALA A 90 25.70 -19.27 20.37
N ARG A 91 24.44 -19.09 19.98
CA ARG A 91 23.28 -19.71 20.67
C ARG A 91 23.25 -21.23 20.51
N ARG A 92 23.58 -21.75 19.32
CA ARG A 92 23.68 -23.20 19.06
C ARG A 92 24.79 -23.86 19.87
N ARG A 93 25.97 -23.23 19.98
CA ARG A 93 27.08 -23.76 20.81
C ARG A 93 26.71 -23.88 22.29
N ARG A 94 26.02 -22.89 22.86
CA ARG A 94 25.56 -22.94 24.26
C ARG A 94 24.52 -24.03 24.53
N ARG A 95 23.75 -24.44 23.51
CA ARG A 95 22.73 -25.48 23.63
C ARG A 95 23.28 -26.91 23.45
N ALA A 96 24.45 -27.05 22.84
CA ALA A 96 25.14 -28.34 22.69
C ALA A 96 26.13 -28.65 23.83
N SER A 97 26.33 -27.69 24.76
CA SER A 97 27.23 -27.80 25.92
C SER A 97 26.49 -27.86 27.26
N ALA A 98 25.16 -27.98 27.23
CA ALA A 98 24.28 -28.29 28.34
C ALA A 98 23.68 -29.68 28.11
#